data_AF-A0A0H5QFF4-F1
#
_entry.id   AF-A0A0H5QFF4-F1
#
_cell.length_a   1.000
_cell.length_b   1.000
_cell.length_c   1.000
_cell.angle_alpha   90.00
_cell.angle_beta   90.00
_cell.angle_gamma   90.00
#
_symmetry.space_group_name_H-M   'P 1'
#
loop_
_entity.id
_entity.type
_entity.pdbx_description
1 polymer ?
#
loop_
_entity_poly.entity_id
_entity_poly.type
_entity_poly.pdbx_seq_one_letter_code
_entity_poly.pdbx_strand_id
1 'polypeptide(L)'
;MGKKFSNEQLEILRSIPLTDALDQLGLYWKADRDYKPRGAKEGKRYFVSMDEKVFELQVTGMKWFDMQTKKGGGGAIDLVMYLYDVDFVAAVKKLLHLPKKGL
;
A
#
# COMPACT_ATOMS: atom_id res chain seq x y z
N MET A 1 -14.38 6.92 23.29
CA MET A 1 -13.12 7.70 23.34
C MET A 1 -12.23 7.21 22.21
N GLY A 2 -11.97 8.03 21.19
CA GLY A 2 -11.19 7.62 20.02
C GLY A 2 -9.75 7.30 20.42
N LYS A 3 -9.26 6.11 20.06
CA LYS A 3 -7.86 5.73 20.29
C LYS A 3 -6.99 6.71 19.50
N LYS A 4 -6.22 7.55 20.20
CA LYS A 4 -5.22 8.42 19.56
C LYS A 4 -3.99 7.58 19.26
N PHE A 5 -3.54 7.58 18.01
CA PHE A 5 -2.26 7.01 17.62
C PHE A 5 -1.17 8.07 17.85
N SER A 6 -0.02 7.69 18.37
CA SER A 6 1.10 8.62 18.53
C SER A 6 1.70 8.99 17.18
N ASN A 7 2.37 10.14 17.09
CA ASN A 7 3.01 10.56 15.84
C ASN A 7 4.10 9.55 15.43
N GLU A 8 4.86 9.04 16.39
CA GLU A 8 5.92 8.05 16.17
C GLU A 8 5.33 6.76 15.58
N GLN A 9 4.17 6.31 16.09
CA GLN A 9 3.47 5.16 15.53
C GLN A 9 3.07 5.40 14.08
N LEU A 10 2.51 6.57 13.77
CA LEU A 10 2.08 6.90 12.41
C LEU A 10 3.27 7.01 11.45
N GLU A 11 4.40 7.58 11.87
CA GLU A 11 5.61 7.66 11.07
C GLU A 11 6.20 6.26 10.77
N ILE A 12 6.19 5.35 11.75
CA ILE A 12 6.59 3.95 11.52
C ILE A 12 5.68 3.31 10.46
N LEU A 13 4.36 3.45 10.58
CA LEU A 13 3.44 2.87 9.61
C LEU A 13 3.56 3.48 8.21
N ARG A 14 3.83 4.78 8.11
CA ARG A 14 4.06 5.48 6.84
C ARG A 14 5.37 5.07 6.16
N SER A 15 6.35 4.63 6.93
CA SER A 15 7.64 4.19 6.41
C SER A 15 7.67 2.71 5.98
N ILE A 16 6.60 1.95 6.22
CA ILE A 16 6.47 0.57 5.72
C ILE A 16 6.54 0.58 4.19
N PRO A 17 7.47 -0.15 3.56
CA PRO A 17 7.51 -0.31 2.12
C PRO A 17 6.20 -0.91 1.60
N LEU A 18 5.68 -0.39 0.49
CA LEU A 18 4.36 -0.81 -0.02
C LEU A 18 4.27 -2.31 -0.27
N THR A 19 5.34 -2.93 -0.80
CA THR A 19 5.39 -4.39 -1.02
C THR A 19 5.40 -5.18 0.28
N ASP A 20 6.05 -4.68 1.34
CA ASP A 20 6.02 -5.33 2.66
C ASP A 20 4.64 -5.21 3.31
N ALA A 21 3.92 -4.11 3.08
CA ALA A 21 2.53 -3.99 3.50
C ALA A 21 1.66 -5.03 2.77
N LEU A 22 1.83 -5.20 1.45
CA LEU A 22 1.09 -6.22 0.68
C LEU A 22 1.37 -7.64 1.18
N ASP A 23 2.65 -7.98 1.41
CA ASP A 23 3.07 -9.27 1.99
C ASP A 23 2.38 -9.53 3.33
N GLN A 24 2.47 -8.56 4.25
CA GLN A 24 1.90 -8.70 5.59
C GLN A 24 0.38 -8.76 5.59
N LEU A 25 -0.28 -8.08 4.66
CA LEU A 25 -1.73 -8.16 4.44
C LEU A 25 -2.15 -9.52 3.86
N GLY A 26 -1.21 -10.38 3.48
CA GLY A 26 -1.48 -11.69 2.87
C GLY A 26 -2.03 -11.58 1.45
N LEU A 27 -1.80 -10.45 0.78
CA LEU A 27 -2.29 -10.22 -0.57
C LEU A 27 -1.33 -10.85 -1.58
N TYR A 28 -1.87 -11.52 -2.59
CA TYR A 28 -1.07 -11.95 -3.72
C TYR A 28 -0.75 -10.75 -4.60
N TRP A 29 0.53 -10.54 -4.90
CA TRP A 29 0.96 -9.49 -5.80
C TRP A 29 2.15 -9.94 -6.64
N LYS A 30 2.31 -9.31 -7.81
CA LYS A 30 3.48 -9.51 -8.68
C LYS A 30 3.89 -8.23 -9.37
N ALA A 31 5.18 -8.06 -9.60
CA ALA A 31 5.69 -7.02 -10.47
C ALA A 31 5.29 -7.30 -11.92
N ASP A 32 4.89 -6.25 -12.62
CA ASP A 32 4.77 -6.27 -14.07
C ASP A 32 6.14 -6.09 -14.70
N ARG A 33 6.68 -7.18 -15.25
CA ARG A 33 8.02 -7.19 -15.87
C ARG A 33 8.07 -6.49 -17.22
N ASP A 34 6.92 -6.32 -17.86
CA ASP A 34 6.80 -5.68 -19.17
C ASP A 34 6.55 -4.17 -19.04
N TYR A 35 6.35 -3.68 -17.81
CA TYR A 35 6.15 -2.26 -17.56
C TYR A 35 7.42 -1.46 -17.82
N LYS A 36 7.36 -0.60 -18.83
CA LYS A 36 8.39 0.40 -19.13
C LYS A 36 7.87 1.79 -18.72
N PRO A 37 8.39 2.40 -17.64
CA PRO A 37 7.98 3.74 -17.25
C PRO A 37 8.26 4.72 -18.39
N ARG A 38 7.27 5.54 -18.75
CA ARG A 38 7.35 6.47 -19.89
C ARG A 38 8.09 7.79 -19.58
N GLY A 39 8.62 7.96 -18.37
CA GLY A 39 9.29 9.20 -17.95
C GLY A 39 10.49 8.95 -17.05
N ALA A 40 11.25 10.02 -16.75
CA ALA A 40 12.51 9.96 -16.02
C ALA A 40 12.42 9.41 -14.57
N LYS A 41 11.22 9.29 -14.01
CA LYS A 41 11.01 8.68 -12.70
C LYS A 41 10.83 7.18 -12.86
N GLU A 42 11.82 6.43 -12.38
CA GLU A 42 11.80 4.97 -12.30
C GLU A 42 10.64 4.49 -11.40
N GLY A 43 9.50 4.22 -12.03
CA GLY A 43 8.34 3.61 -11.36
C GLY A 43 8.25 2.14 -11.69
N LYS A 44 7.83 1.33 -10.72
CA LYS A 44 7.47 -0.08 -10.94
C LYS A 44 5.96 -0.19 -11.03
N ARG A 45 5.43 -1.12 -11.83
CA ARG A 45 4.01 -1.47 -11.80
C ARG A 45 3.84 -2.82 -11.12
N TYR A 46 2.83 -2.93 -10.27
CA TYR A 46 2.47 -4.15 -9.58
C TYR A 46 0.99 -4.47 -9.86
N PHE A 47 0.71 -5.75 -10.04
CA PHE A 47 -0.64 -6.30 -10.00
C PHE A 47 -0.89 -6.83 -8.59
N VAL A 48 -1.93 -6.34 -7.92
CA VAL A 48 -2.33 -6.80 -6.59
C VAL A 48 -3.69 -7.45 -6.70
N SER A 49 -3.80 -8.71 -6.30
CA SER A 49 -5.07 -9.45 -6.32
C SER A 49 -5.71 -9.40 -4.93
N MET A 50 -6.97 -9.00 -4.88
CA MET A 50 -7.79 -9.01 -3.67
C MET A 50 -9.23 -9.30 -4.07
N ASP A 51 -9.79 -10.36 -3.49
CA ASP A 51 -11.07 -10.93 -3.89
C ASP A 51 -11.12 -11.19 -5.41
N GLU A 52 -12.16 -10.73 -6.09
CA GLU A 52 -12.33 -10.84 -7.54
C GLU A 52 -11.71 -9.66 -8.33
N LYS A 53 -10.92 -8.81 -7.65
CA LYS A 53 -10.32 -7.60 -8.24
C LYS A 53 -8.81 -7.71 -8.35
N VAL A 54 -8.28 -7.19 -9.46
CA VAL A 54 -6.85 -6.95 -9.63
C VAL A 54 -6.63 -5.46 -9.74
N PHE A 55 -5.81 -4.90 -8.87
CA PHE A 55 -5.40 -3.50 -8.88
C PHE A 55 -4.11 -3.33 -9.68
N GLU A 56 -4.03 -2.31 -10.53
CA GLU A 56 -2.84 -1.98 -11.31
C GLU A 56 -2.10 -0.79 -10.71
N LEU A 57 -1.21 -1.06 -9.77
CA LEU A 57 -0.54 -0.01 -9.00
C LEU A 57 0.80 0.37 -9.62
N GLN A 58 0.91 1.59 -10.15
CA GLN A 58 2.20 2.21 -10.42
C GLN A 58 2.77 2.78 -9.12
N VAL A 59 3.98 2.39 -8.75
CA VAL A 59 4.67 2.78 -7.52
C VAL A 59 5.93 3.58 -7.85
N THR A 60 6.14 4.69 -7.14
CA THR A 60 7.36 5.52 -7.21
C THR A 60 7.74 5.95 -5.80
N GLY A 61 8.80 5.35 -5.24
CA GLY A 61 9.11 5.47 -3.82
C GLY A 61 7.95 4.96 -2.96
N MET A 62 7.47 5.77 -2.02
CA MET A 62 6.30 5.45 -1.17
C MET A 62 4.96 5.87 -1.79
N LYS A 63 4.95 6.48 -2.97
CA LYS A 63 3.71 6.88 -3.65
C LYS A 63 3.23 5.77 -4.56
N TRP A 64 1.92 5.62 -4.66
CA TRP A 64 1.28 4.70 -5.58
C TRP A 64 0.11 5.35 -6.30
N PHE A 65 -0.20 4.84 -7.48
CA PHE A 65 -1.29 5.29 -8.32
C PHE A 65 -1.93 4.10 -9.02
N ASP A 66 -3.24 3.94 -8.87
CA ASP A 66 -4.00 2.93 -9.58
C ASP A 66 -4.32 3.39 -11.00
N MET A 67 -3.78 2.66 -11.97
CA MET A 67 -3.91 2.97 -13.39
C MET A 67 -5.34 2.77 -13.91
N GLN A 68 -6.16 1.97 -13.27
CA GLN A 68 -7.55 1.71 -13.66
C GLN A 68 -8.48 2.81 -13.16
N THR A 69 -8.39 3.16 -11.87
CA THR A 69 -9.32 4.12 -11.24
C THR A 69 -8.84 5.57 -11.26
N LYS A 70 -7.56 5.80 -11.59
CA LYS A 70 -6.87 7.09 -11.53
C LYS A 70 -6.81 7.70 -10.14
N LYS A 71 -6.88 6.88 -9.09
CA LYS A 71 -6.69 7.27 -7.69
C LYS A 71 -5.26 6.96 -7.25
N GLY A 72 -4.75 7.69 -6.27
CA GLY A 72 -3.42 7.44 -5.73
C GLY A 72 -3.32 7.90 -4.27
N GLY A 73 -2.22 7.52 -3.64
CA GLY A 73 -1.96 7.80 -2.23
C GLY A 73 -0.48 7.70 -1.88
N GLY A 74 -0.15 8.01 -0.63
CA GLY A 74 1.19 7.97 -0.07
C GLY A 74 1.30 7.00 1.10
N GLY A 75 2.17 6.01 0.97
CA GLY A 75 2.49 5.07 2.03
C GLY A 75 1.43 3.99 2.25
N ALA A 76 1.71 3.14 3.24
CA ALA A 76 0.93 1.94 3.50
C ALA A 76 -0.47 2.23 4.07
N ILE A 77 -0.64 3.31 4.84
CA ILE A 77 -1.97 3.67 5.41
C ILE A 77 -2.95 3.99 4.29
N ASP A 78 -2.60 4.91 3.40
CA ASP A 78 -3.42 5.28 2.24
C ASP A 78 -3.70 4.06 1.36
N LEU A 79 -2.70 3.19 1.17
CA LEU A 79 -2.86 1.96 0.40
C LEU A 79 -3.91 1.03 1.01
N VAL A 80 -3.89 0.83 2.33
CA VAL A 80 -4.88 0.00 3.02
C VAL A 80 -6.27 0.62 2.95
N MET A 81 -6.38 1.94 3.15
CA MET A 81 -7.65 2.65 2.99
C MET A 81 -8.23 2.41 1.59
N TYR A 82 -7.39 2.49 0.56
CA TYR A 82 -7.79 2.30 -0.82
C TYR A 82 -8.19 0.86 -1.17
N LEU A 83 -7.36 -0.12 -0.81
CA LEU A 83 -7.59 -1.53 -1.17
C LEU A 83 -8.80 -2.11 -0.43
N TYR A 84 -8.97 -1.75 0.85
CA TYR A 84 -10.03 -2.30 1.71
C TYR A 84 -11.27 -1.42 1.78
N ASP A 85 -11.26 -0.24 1.17
CA ASP A 85 -12.33 0.77 1.25
C ASP A 85 -12.72 1.09 2.71
N VAL A 86 -11.72 1.42 3.51
CA VAL A 86 -11.88 1.71 4.95
C VAL A 86 -11.35 3.08 5.33
N ASP A 87 -11.82 3.60 6.46
CA ASP A 87 -11.30 4.83 7.04
C ASP A 87 -9.86 4.69 7.59
N PHE A 88 -9.27 5.83 7.93
CA PHE A 88 -7.93 5.92 8.50
C PHE A 88 -7.74 5.08 9.76
N VAL A 89 -8.72 5.07 10.68
CA VAL A 89 -8.59 4.37 11.96
C VAL A 89 -8.58 2.87 11.74
N ALA A 90 -9.44 2.37 10.87
CA ALA A 90 -9.49 0.97 10.46
C ALA A 90 -8.19 0.55 9.74
N ALA A 91 -7.68 1.39 8.83
CA ALA A 91 -6.42 1.12 8.14
C ALA A 91 -5.22 1.04 9.10
N VAL A 92 -5.08 2.01 10.01
CA VAL A 92 -4.03 2.01 11.03
C VAL A 92 -4.14 0.78 11.93
N LYS A 93 -5.34 0.43 12.39
CA LYS A 93 -5.55 -0.80 13.17
C LYS A 93 -5.13 -2.02 12.36
N LYS A 94 -5.49 -2.13 11.08
CA LYS A 94 -5.12 -3.29 10.27
C LYS A 94 -3.60 -3.43 10.20
N LEU A 95 -2.88 -2.34 9.95
CA LEU A 95 -1.42 -2.32 9.91
C LEU A 95 -0.76 -2.65 11.27
N LEU A 96 -1.32 -2.19 12.39
CA LEU A 96 -0.77 -2.48 13.73
C LEU A 96 -0.93 -3.94 14.16
N HIS A 97 -1.90 -4.67 13.61
CA HIS A 97 -2.10 -6.09 13.90
C HIS A 97 -1.40 -6.99 12.88
N LEU A 98 -0.65 -6.43 11.93
CA LEU A 98 0.11 -7.23 10.99
C LEU A 98 1.24 -7.97 11.71
N PRO A 99 1.53 -9.22 11.31
CA PRO A 99 2.70 -9.91 11.80
C PRO A 99 3.93 -9.11 11.40
N LYS A 100 4.78 -8.75 12.37
CA LYS A 100 6.05 -8.09 12.07
C LYS A 100 6.89 -9.05 11.23
N LYS A 101 7.25 -8.64 10.01
CA LYS A 101 8.29 -9.33 9.23
C LYS A 101 9.54 -9.34 10.13
N GLY A 102 10.05 -10.53 10.46
CA GLY A 102 11.31 -10.64 11.17
C GLY A 102 12.36 -9.86 10.39
N LEU A 103 12.95 -8.85 11.04
CA LEU A 103 14.11 -8.14 10.52
C LEU A 103 15.27 -9.12 10.32
#